data_AF-A0A401H2K2-F1
#
_entry.id   AF-A0A401H2K2-F1
#
_cell.length_a   1.000
_cell.length_b   1.000
_cell.length_c   1.000
_cell.angle_alpha   90.00
_cell.angle_beta   90.00
_cell.angle_gamma   90.00
#
_symmetry.space_group_name_H-M   'P 1'
#
loop_
_entity.id
_entity.type
_entity.pdbx_description
1 polymer ?
#
loop_
_entity_poly.entity_id
_entity_poly.type
_entity_poly.pdbx_seq_one_letter_code
_entity_poly.pdbx_strand_id
1 'polypeptide(L)'
;MADHVSPRVNSARLADHIKQTVRLTCKTLRFKGDTAIVQASDGGEVEIKLLREANMTKQYVEVIGQVVDASTIRMMSCINLGDELDMNLVNDVVELASVLHFIYRYTSAFTYSYSKSALEYARSNERTVVQLQKITPRSS
;
A
#
# COMPACT_ATOMS: atom_id res chain seq x y z
N MET A 1 -3.31 15.88 -9.08
CA MET A 1 -2.70 15.69 -7.75
C MET A 1 -2.79 14.20 -7.46
N ALA A 2 -1.67 13.49 -7.31
CA ALA A 2 -1.74 12.09 -6.91
C ALA A 2 -2.33 12.06 -5.51
N ASP A 3 -3.54 11.53 -5.36
CA ASP A 3 -4.09 11.19 -4.05
C ASP A 3 -3.02 10.38 -3.32
N HIS A 4 -2.48 10.93 -2.24
CA HIS A 4 -1.55 10.21 -1.37
C HIS A 4 -2.37 9.12 -0.68
N VAL A 5 -2.54 7.98 -1.36
CA VAL A 5 -3.18 6.79 -0.81
C VAL A 5 -2.27 6.25 0.29
N SER A 6 -2.55 6.63 1.54
CA SER A 6 -1.91 6.01 2.70
C SER A 6 -2.51 4.61 2.88
N PRO A 7 -1.75 3.52 2.67
CA PRO A 7 -2.26 2.16 2.79
C PRO A 7 -2.64 1.87 4.24
N ARG A 8 -3.69 1.05 4.40
CA ARG A 8 -4.07 0.48 5.70
C ARG A 8 -3.17 -0.72 5.97
N VAL A 9 -2.56 -0.76 7.15
CA VAL A 9 -1.60 -1.80 7.53
C VAL A 9 -1.86 -2.26 8.97
N ASN A 10 -1.44 -3.48 9.28
CA ASN A 10 -1.37 -4.04 10.64
C ASN A 10 0.10 -4.07 11.11
N SER A 11 0.35 -4.57 12.33
CA SER A 11 1.72 -4.56 12.89
C SER A 11 2.70 -5.40 12.08
N ALA A 12 2.27 -6.58 11.61
CA ALA A 12 3.10 -7.50 10.83
C ALA A 12 3.63 -6.87 9.52
N ARG A 13 2.86 -5.95 8.93
CA ARG A 13 3.19 -5.31 7.64
C ARG A 13 3.97 -4.00 7.79
N LEU A 14 4.25 -3.53 9.00
CA LEU A 14 4.98 -2.26 9.19
C LEU A 14 6.41 -2.31 8.65
N ALA A 15 7.09 -3.44 8.77
CA ALA A 15 8.46 -3.62 8.26
C ALA A 15 8.57 -3.34 6.74
N ASP A 16 7.52 -3.62 5.97
CA ASP A 16 7.47 -3.39 4.53
C ASP A 16 7.22 -1.91 4.16
N HIS A 17 6.80 -1.10 5.12
CA HIS A 17 6.34 0.28 4.91
C HIS A 17 7.24 1.33 5.57
N ILE A 18 8.48 0.98 5.93
CA ILE A 18 9.45 1.91 6.52
C ILE A 18 9.60 3.16 5.65
N LYS A 19 9.54 4.34 6.29
CA LYS A 19 9.55 5.69 5.69
C LYS A 19 8.31 6.04 4.84
N GLN A 20 7.30 5.18 4.79
CA GLN A 20 6.03 5.47 4.10
C GLN A 20 4.97 5.96 5.08
N THR A 21 4.02 6.75 4.57
CA THR A 21 2.84 7.18 5.34
C THR A 21 1.76 6.12 5.24
N VAL A 22 1.35 5.57 6.39
CA VAL A 22 0.37 4.48 6.50
C VAL A 22 -0.80 4.89 7.41
N ARG A 23 -1.87 4.10 7.38
CA ARG A 23 -2.98 4.18 8.34
C ARG A 23 -3.01 2.90 9.17
N LEU A 24 -3.00 3.04 10.49
CA LEU A 24 -3.06 1.94 11.44
C LEU A 24 -4.30 2.11 12.31
N THR A 25 -5.26 1.21 12.18
CA THR A 25 -6.37 1.11 13.13
C THR A 25 -5.90 0.35 14.36
N CYS A 26 -5.99 0.97 15.53
CA CYS A 26 -5.44 0.43 16.75
C CYS A 26 -6.28 0.76 17.98
N LYS A 27 -6.03 -0.01 19.04
CA LYS A 27 -6.56 0.19 20.38
C LYS A 27 -5.47 0.81 21.25
N THR A 28 -5.78 1.92 21.88
CA THR A 28 -4.83 2.56 22.81
C THR A 28 -4.72 1.74 24.09
N LEU A 29 -3.51 1.29 24.45
CA LEU A 29 -3.26 0.53 25.67
C LEU A 29 -2.79 1.45 26.81
N ARG A 30 -1.77 2.28 26.55
CA ARG A 30 -1.17 3.17 27.55
C ARG A 30 -0.42 4.32 26.92
N PHE A 31 -0.38 5.46 27.60
CA PHE A 31 0.45 6.61 27.25
C PHE A 31 1.73 6.62 28.09
N LYS A 32 2.85 7.00 27.48
CA LYS A 32 4.19 7.12 28.06
C LYS A 32 4.82 8.45 27.62
N GLY A 33 4.40 9.55 28.26
CA GLY A 33 4.86 10.89 27.90
C GLY A 33 4.49 11.23 26.45
N ASP A 34 5.50 11.38 25.59
CA ASP A 34 5.34 11.72 24.18
C ASP A 34 5.10 10.51 23.26
N THR A 35 5.00 9.29 23.83
CA THR A 35 4.66 8.08 23.06
C THR A 35 3.42 7.38 23.62
N ALA A 36 2.71 6.67 22.75
CA ALA A 36 1.61 5.81 23.13
C ALA A 36 1.91 4.38 22.68
N ILE A 37 1.64 3.41 23.54
CA ILE A 37 1.63 2.00 23.16
C ILE A 37 0.20 1.64 22.77
N VAL A 38 0.06 1.13 21.56
CA VAL A 38 -1.22 0.74 20.97
C VAL A 38 -1.15 -0.72 20.53
N GLN A 39 -2.30 -1.36 20.47
CA GLN A 39 -2.47 -2.70 19.90
C GLN A 39 -3.08 -2.57 18.51
N ALA A 40 -2.42 -3.12 17.50
CA ALA A 40 -2.92 -3.19 16.13
C ALA A 40 -4.03 -4.24 15.98
N SER A 41 -4.66 -4.28 14.80
CA SER A 41 -5.77 -5.21 14.48
C SER A 41 -5.37 -6.69 14.51
N ASP A 42 -4.11 -7.01 14.26
CA ASP A 42 -3.53 -8.36 14.36
C ASP A 42 -3.07 -8.74 15.78
N GLY A 43 -3.33 -7.86 16.76
CA GLY A 43 -2.97 -8.07 18.16
C GLY A 43 -1.55 -7.69 18.53
N GLY A 44 -0.71 -7.29 17.57
CA GLY A 44 0.66 -6.84 17.83
C GLY A 44 0.73 -5.46 18.48
N GLU A 45 1.75 -5.23 19.31
CA GLU A 45 2.01 -3.93 19.94
C GLU A 45 2.83 -3.03 19.03
N VAL A 46 2.42 -1.76 18.94
CA VAL A 46 3.10 -0.72 18.16
C VAL A 46 3.29 0.51 19.03
N GLU A 47 4.46 1.15 18.91
CA GLU A 47 4.75 2.43 19.54
C GLU A 47 4.42 3.60 18.61
N ILE A 48 3.58 4.52 19.08
CA ILE A 48 3.19 5.72 18.36
C ILE A 48 3.88 6.91 19.00
N LYS A 49 4.76 7.59 18.27
CA LYS A 49 5.30 8.89 18.66
C LYS A 49 4.21 9.94 18.41
N LEU A 50 3.71 10.53 19.50
CA LEU A 50 2.59 11.46 19.48
C LEU A 50 3.03 12.82 18.96
N LEU A 51 2.07 13.55 18.39
CA LEU A 51 2.20 15.00 18.21
C LEU A 51 1.86 15.69 19.53
N ARG A 52 2.46 16.86 19.78
CA ARG A 52 2.16 17.69 20.97
C ARG A 52 0.67 18.01 21.13
N GLU A 53 -0.09 18.02 20.03
CA GLU A 53 -1.52 18.32 19.98
C GLU A 53 -2.38 17.07 19.63
N ALA A 54 -1.84 15.87 19.84
CA ALA A 54 -2.55 14.63 19.51
C ALA A 54 -3.78 14.43 20.42
N ASN A 55 -4.97 14.39 19.81
CA ASN A 55 -6.24 14.17 20.52
C ASN A 55 -6.74 12.73 20.32
N MET A 56 -6.10 11.77 20.99
CA MET A 56 -6.60 10.40 21.13
C MET A 56 -7.54 10.32 22.32
N THR A 57 -8.83 10.60 22.12
CA THR A 57 -9.82 10.66 23.21
C THR A 57 -10.59 9.36 23.40
N LYS A 58 -10.53 8.47 22.40
CA LYS A 58 -11.29 7.22 22.35
C LYS A 58 -10.41 5.99 22.48
N GLN A 59 -10.99 4.87 22.89
CA GLN A 59 -10.26 3.61 23.05
C GLN A 59 -9.72 3.09 21.71
N TYR A 60 -10.52 3.19 20.65
CA TYR A 60 -10.14 2.80 19.29
C TYR A 60 -9.92 4.03 18.43
N VAL A 61 -8.78 4.06 17.75
CA VAL A 61 -8.36 5.19 16.91
C VAL A 61 -7.73 4.68 15.62
N GLU A 62 -7.85 5.45 14.55
CA GLU A 62 -7.07 5.26 13.33
C GLU A 62 -5.94 6.29 13.31
N VAL A 63 -4.71 5.82 13.41
CA VAL A 63 -3.50 6.65 13.35
C VAL A 63 -3.03 6.74 11.92
N ILE A 64 -2.84 7.97 11.44
CA ILE A 64 -2.19 8.25 10.16
C ILE A 64 -0.80 8.79 10.48
N GLY A 65 0.24 8.13 9.96
CA GLY A 65 1.60 8.49 10.33
C GLY A 65 2.64 7.87 9.44
N GLN A 66 3.88 8.33 9.58
CA GLN A 66 5.02 7.78 8.88
C GLN A 66 5.66 6.66 9.70
N VAL A 67 5.88 5.51 9.08
CA VAL A 67 6.60 4.40 9.73
C VAL A 67 8.07 4.76 9.88
N VAL A 68 8.57 4.74 11.12
CA VAL A 68 9.97 5.04 11.43
C VAL A 68 10.80 3.76 11.41
N ASP A 69 10.27 2.70 12.02
CA ASP A 69 10.85 1.35 12.07
C ASP A 69 9.73 0.30 12.10
N ALA A 70 10.09 -0.98 12.23
CA ALA A 70 9.14 -2.10 12.16
C ALA A 70 8.07 -2.10 13.27
N SER A 71 8.25 -1.34 14.35
CA SER A 71 7.30 -1.27 15.48
C SER A 71 6.93 0.15 15.88
N THR A 72 7.40 1.17 15.15
CA THR A 72 7.26 2.57 15.55
C THR A 72 6.70 3.42 14.42
N ILE A 73 5.66 4.18 14.73
CA ILE A 73 5.04 5.15 13.81
C ILE A 73 5.14 6.54 14.40
N ARG A 74 5.56 7.51 13.58
CA ARG A 74 5.45 8.92 13.90
C ARG A 74 4.08 9.43 13.44
N MET A 75 3.24 9.79 14.39
CA MET A 75 1.90 10.30 14.12
C MET A 75 1.95 11.60 13.31
N MET A 76 1.05 11.71 12.34
CA MET A 76 0.74 12.93 11.60
C MET A 76 -0.68 13.42 11.91
N SER A 77 -1.63 12.49 12.05
CA SER A 77 -2.98 12.77 12.51
C SER A 77 -3.62 11.50 13.09
N CYS A 78 -4.76 11.66 13.76
CA CYS A 78 -5.56 10.55 14.26
C CYS A 78 -7.05 10.80 14.04
N ILE A 79 -7.80 9.72 13.90
CA ILE A 79 -9.26 9.71 13.81
C ILE A 79 -9.78 8.88 14.97
N ASN A 80 -10.68 9.44 15.77
CA ASN A 80 -11.31 8.71 16.87
C ASN A 80 -12.44 7.83 16.33
N LEU A 81 -12.39 6.52 16.55
CA LEU A 81 -13.36 5.54 16.05
C LEU A 81 -14.41 5.14 17.09
N GLY A 82 -14.23 5.53 18.34
CA GLY A 82 -15.15 5.25 19.44
C GLY A 82 -14.63 4.20 20.41
N ASP A 83 -15.54 3.65 21.20
CA ASP A 83 -15.21 2.77 22.33
C ASP A 83 -15.63 1.31 22.07
N GLU A 84 -16.23 1.02 20.90
CA GLU A 84 -16.66 -0.31 20.49
C GLU A 84 -16.29 -0.53 19.02
N LEU A 85 -15.30 -1.39 18.78
CA LEU A 85 -14.81 -1.74 17.45
C LEU A 85 -14.31 -3.18 17.43
N ASP A 86 -14.79 -3.97 16.47
CA ASP A 86 -14.30 -5.34 16.26
C ASP A 86 -12.97 -5.32 15.50
N MET A 87 -11.88 -5.50 16.23
CA MET A 87 -10.53 -5.49 15.67
C MET A 87 -10.24 -6.69 14.76
N ASN A 88 -10.96 -7.81 14.93
CA ASN A 88 -10.79 -8.98 14.05
C ASN A 88 -11.32 -8.65 12.65
N LEU A 89 -12.52 -8.07 12.57
CA LEU A 89 -13.11 -7.65 11.30
C LEU A 89 -12.26 -6.57 10.62
N VAL A 90 -11.71 -5.63 11.39
CA VAL A 90 -10.76 -4.64 10.88
C VAL A 90 -9.54 -5.32 10.26
N ASN A 91 -8.98 -6.34 10.93
CA ASN A 91 -7.84 -7.07 10.39
C ASN A 91 -8.17 -7.75 9.06
N ASP A 92 -9.33 -8.40 8.96
CA ASP A 92 -9.77 -9.04 7.72
C ASP A 92 -9.86 -8.04 6.56
N VAL A 93 -10.36 -6.83 6.82
CA VAL A 93 -10.42 -5.76 5.82
C VAL A 93 -9.03 -5.27 5.42
N VAL A 94 -8.09 -5.15 6.36
CA VAL A 94 -6.70 -4.77 6.08
C VAL A 94 -6.01 -5.81 5.20
N GLU A 95 -6.17 -7.08 5.54
CA GLU A 95 -5.62 -8.20 4.75
C GLU A 95 -6.20 -8.23 3.34
N LEU A 96 -7.53 -8.09 3.22
CA LEU A 96 -8.20 -8.02 1.92
C LEU A 96 -7.72 -6.81 1.08
N ALA A 97 -7.60 -5.64 1.70
CA ALA A 97 -7.13 -4.42 1.02
C ALA A 97 -5.69 -4.58 0.50
N SER A 98 -4.83 -5.26 1.26
CA SER A 98 -3.48 -5.55 0.82
C SER A 98 -3.44 -6.50 -0.38
N VAL A 99 -4.22 -7.59 -0.34
CA VAL A 99 -4.32 -8.55 -1.45
C VAL A 99 -4.88 -7.89 -2.71
N LEU A 100 -5.92 -7.07 -2.56
CA LEU A 100 -6.53 -6.35 -3.69
C LEU A 100 -5.52 -5.43 -4.39
N HIS A 101 -4.73 -4.68 -3.62
CA HIS A 101 -3.68 -3.82 -4.19
C HIS A 101 -2.64 -4.63 -4.96
N PHE A 102 -2.24 -5.80 -4.44
CA PHE A 102 -1.30 -6.69 -5.12
C PHE A 102 -1.85 -7.22 -6.46
N ILE A 103 -3.11 -7.67 -6.48
CA ILE A 103 -3.76 -8.18 -7.70
C ILE A 103 -3.87 -7.10 -8.77
N TYR A 104 -4.31 -5.89 -8.42
CA TYR A 104 -4.43 -4.79 -9.38
C TYR A 104 -3.07 -4.43 -10.00
N ARG A 105 -2.00 -4.43 -9.21
CA ARG A 105 -0.65 -4.14 -9.70
C ARG A 105 -0.09 -5.26 -10.57
N TYR A 106 -0.41 -6.52 -10.26
CA TYR A 106 0.07 -7.67 -11.02
C TYR A 106 -0.65 -7.82 -12.38
N THR A 107 -1.97 -7.65 -12.41
CA THR A 107 -2.77 -7.77 -13.65
C THR A 107 -2.47 -6.66 -14.66
N SER A 108 -2.27 -5.43 -14.18
CA SER A 108 -1.88 -4.31 -15.05
C SER A 108 -0.47 -4.49 -15.62
N ALA A 109 0.48 -4.99 -14.83
CA ALA A 109 1.83 -5.32 -15.33
C ALA A 109 1.82 -6.47 -16.36
N PHE A 110 1.05 -7.53 -16.11
CA PHE A 110 0.94 -8.68 -17.01
C PHE A 110 0.32 -8.30 -18.36
N THR A 111 -0.79 -7.56 -18.34
CA THR A 111 -1.47 -7.10 -19.57
C THR A 111 -0.58 -6.17 -20.39
N TYR A 112 0.17 -5.28 -19.72
CA TYR A 112 1.12 -4.40 -20.38
C TYR A 112 2.27 -5.16 -21.05
N SER A 113 2.84 -6.16 -20.37
CA SER A 113 3.90 -7.00 -20.94
C SER A 113 3.42 -7.72 -22.20
N TYR A 114 2.25 -8.35 -22.16
CA TYR A 114 1.70 -9.08 -23.30
C TYR A 114 1.45 -8.19 -24.52
N SER A 115 0.90 -6.99 -24.30
CA SER A 115 0.65 -6.03 -25.38
C SER A 115 1.94 -5.50 -26.03
N LYS A 116 3.00 -5.24 -25.23
CA LYS A 116 4.32 -4.86 -25.77
C LYS A 116 4.92 -5.97 -26.61
N SER A 117 4.91 -7.21 -26.13
CA SER A 117 5.43 -8.36 -26.89
C SER A 117 4.67 -8.57 -28.20
N ALA A 118 3.34 -8.42 -28.17
CA ALA A 118 2.52 -8.50 -29.39
C ALA A 118 2.82 -7.36 -30.39
N LEU A 119 3.03 -6.13 -29.90
CA LEU A 119 3.41 -4.97 -30.73
C LEU A 119 4.82 -5.11 -31.32
N GLU A 120 5.78 -5.61 -30.54
CA GLU A 120 7.15 -5.86 -31.01
C GLU A 120 7.18 -6.96 -32.08
N TYR A 121 6.39 -8.02 -31.89
CA TYR A 121 6.21 -9.07 -32.88
C TYR A 121 5.61 -8.52 -34.20
N ALA A 122 4.52 -7.74 -34.10
CA ALA A 122 3.89 -7.13 -35.27
C ALA A 122 4.84 -6.21 -36.05
N ARG A 123 5.63 -5.37 -35.36
CA ARG A 123 6.65 -4.50 -35.99
C ARG A 123 7.79 -5.27 -36.65
N SER A 124 8.18 -6.41 -36.10
CA SER A 124 9.24 -7.26 -36.66
C SER A 124 8.79 -7.91 -37.98
N ASN A 125 7.54 -8.38 -38.03
CA ASN A 125 6.96 -8.92 -39.26
C ASN A 125 6.85 -7.85 -40.35
N GLU A 126 6.36 -6.65 -40.06
CA GLU A 126 6.27 -5.56 -41.05
C GLU A 126 7.64 -5.20 -41.65
N ARG A 127 8.70 -5.14 -40.83
CA ARG A 127 10.06 -4.90 -41.32
C ARG A 127 10.57 -6.01 -42.24
N THR A 128 10.20 -7.26 -41.95
CA THR A 128 10.59 -8.43 -42.75
C THR A 128 9.86 -8.43 -44.10
N VAL A 129 8.56 -8.09 -44.11
CA VAL A 129 7.76 -7.98 -45.35
C VAL A 129 8.26 -6.86 -46.25
N VAL A 130 8.62 -5.70 -45.68
CA VAL A 130 9.19 -4.56 -46.42
C VAL A 130 10.58 -4.86 -46.99
N GLN A 131 11.39 -5.68 -46.30
CA GLN A 131 12.69 -6.14 -46.81
C GLN A 131 12.53 -7.10 -47.99
N LEU A 132 11.60 -8.07 -47.92
CA LEU A 132 11.38 -9.05 -48.97
C LEU A 132 10.83 -8.44 -50.27
N GLN A 133 9.97 -7.42 -50.19
CA GLN A 133 9.47 -6.67 -51.36
C GLN A 133 10.55 -5.87 -52.10
N LYS A 134 11.69 -5.59 -51.47
CA LYS A 134 12.84 -4.93 -52.12
C LYS A 134 13.76 -5.91 -52.86
N ILE A 135 13.61 -7.21 -52.65
CA ILE A 135 14.49 -8.26 -53.19
C ILE A 135 13.85 -8.95 -54.41
N THR A 136 12.54 -8.80 -54.65
CA THR A 136 11.88 -9.28 -55.87
C THR A 136 12.28 -8.43 -57.09
N PRO A 137 12.99 -8.98 -58.09
CA PRO A 137 13.30 -8.25 -59.31
C PRO A 137 11.99 -7.99 -60.06
N ARG A 138 11.78 -6.75 -60.52
CA ARG A 138 10.72 -6.44 -61.49
C ARG A 138 11.03 -7.22 -62.76
N SER A 139 10.27 -8.27 -63.04
CA SER A 139 10.26 -8.93 -64.34
C SER A 139 9.76 -7.93 -65.38
N SER A 140 10.66 -7.54 -66.27
CA SER A 140 10.39 -6.75 -67.49
C SER A 140 9.54 -7.50 -68.49
#